data_AF-Q67UZ9-F1
#
_entry.id   AF-Q67UZ9-F1
#
_cell.length_a   1.000
_cell.length_b   1.000
_cell.length_c   1.000
_cell.angle_alpha   90.00
_cell.angle_beta   90.00
_cell.angle_gamma   90.00
#
_symmetry.space_group_name_H-M   'P 1'
#
loop_
_entity.id
_entity.type
_entity.pdbx_description
1 polymer ?
#
loop_
_entity_poly.entity_id
_entity_poly.type
_entity_poly.pdbx_seq_one_letter_code
_entity_poly.pdbx_strand_id
1 'polypeptide(L)'
;MRGVSVVLVLIACWLCGCPVAGEAAFAGDIRVDLTHVDAGKELPKRELIRRAMQRSKARAAALSVVRNGGGFYGSIAQAREREREPGMAVRASGDLEYVLDLAVGTPPQPITALLDTGSDLIWTQCDTCTACLRQPDPLFSPRMSSSYEPMRCAGQLCGDILHHSCVRPDTCTYRYSYGDGTTTLGYYATERFTFASSSGETQSVPLGFGCGTMNVGSLNNASGIVGFGRDPLSLVSQLSIRRFSYCLTPYASSRKSTLQFGSLADVGLYDDATGPVQTTPILQSAQNPTFYYVAFTGVTVGARRLRIPASAFALRPDGSGGVIIDSGTALTLFPVAVLAEVVRAFRSQLRLPFANGSSPDDGVCFAAPAVAAGGGRMARQVAVPRMVFHFQGADLDLPRENYVLEDHRRGHLCVLLGDSGDDGATIGNFVQQDMRVVYDLERETLSFAPVEC
;
A
#
# COMPACT_ATOMS: atom_id res chain seq x y z
N MET A 1 -59.66 7.12 -45.83
CA MET A 1 -58.90 7.21 -44.57
C MET A 1 -59.78 6.68 -43.44
N ARG A 2 -59.65 5.41 -43.05
CA ARG A 2 -60.31 4.88 -41.84
C ARG A 2 -59.28 4.05 -41.09
N GLY A 3 -59.02 4.51 -39.87
CA GLY A 3 -57.87 4.15 -39.05
C GLY A 3 -57.85 2.67 -38.67
N VAL A 4 -56.66 2.11 -38.75
CA VAL A 4 -56.34 0.79 -38.21
C VAL A 4 -56.02 0.99 -36.73
N SER A 5 -56.93 0.59 -35.85
CA SER A 5 -56.69 0.52 -34.41
C SER A 5 -55.67 -0.58 -34.12
N VAL A 6 -54.44 -0.20 -33.80
CA VAL A 6 -53.40 -1.11 -33.31
C VAL A 6 -53.67 -1.38 -31.83
N VAL A 7 -54.18 -2.56 -31.52
CA VAL A 7 -54.33 -3.07 -30.16
C VAL A 7 -52.95 -3.53 -29.67
N LEU A 8 -52.31 -2.71 -28.85
CA LEU A 8 -51.08 -3.06 -28.11
C LEU A 8 -51.43 -4.01 -26.97
N VAL A 9 -51.17 -5.30 -27.18
CA VAL A 9 -51.25 -6.32 -26.14
C VAL A 9 -50.00 -6.21 -25.25
N LEU A 10 -50.15 -5.56 -24.09
CA LEU A 10 -49.15 -5.54 -23.03
C LEU A 10 -49.12 -6.92 -22.35
N ILE A 11 -48.22 -7.79 -22.78
CA ILE A 11 -47.92 -9.04 -22.07
C ILE A 11 -47.09 -8.68 -20.85
N ALA A 12 -47.76 -8.62 -19.70
CA ALA A 12 -47.13 -8.54 -18.39
C ALA A 12 -46.46 -9.89 -18.06
N CYS A 13 -45.18 -10.05 -18.44
CA CYS A 13 -44.35 -11.13 -17.90
C CYS A 13 -44.01 -10.83 -16.44
N TRP A 14 -44.87 -11.33 -15.56
CA TRP A 14 -44.50 -11.61 -14.17
C TRP A 14 -43.70 -12.92 -14.14
N LEU A 15 -42.71 -12.99 -13.23
CA LEU A 15 -41.95 -14.17 -12.80
C LEU A 15 -40.69 -14.50 -13.61
N CYS A 16 -39.59 -13.84 -13.25
CA CYS A 16 -38.40 -14.54 -12.75
C CYS A 16 -37.50 -13.50 -12.09
N GLY A 17 -37.70 -13.31 -10.78
CA GLY A 17 -36.66 -12.68 -9.98
C GLY A 17 -35.46 -13.62 -9.98
N CYS A 18 -34.50 -13.38 -10.88
CA CYS A 18 -33.16 -13.87 -10.67
C CYS A 18 -32.71 -13.27 -9.32
N PRO A 19 -32.41 -14.07 -8.28
CA PRO A 19 -31.58 -13.53 -7.24
C PRO A 19 -30.31 -13.13 -7.99
N VAL A 20 -29.98 -11.83 -7.96
CA VAL A 20 -28.61 -11.41 -8.21
C VAL A 20 -27.81 -12.32 -7.29
N ALA A 21 -27.07 -13.25 -7.86
CA ALA A 21 -26.14 -14.05 -7.10
C ALA A 21 -25.27 -13.00 -6.42
N GLY A 22 -25.53 -12.73 -5.14
CA GLY A 22 -24.62 -11.93 -4.35
C GLY A 22 -23.29 -12.61 -4.56
N GLU A 23 -22.32 -11.91 -5.17
CA GLU A 23 -20.97 -12.41 -5.34
C GLU A 23 -20.60 -13.04 -4.00
N ALA A 24 -20.53 -14.36 -3.96
CA ALA A 24 -20.27 -15.06 -2.72
C ALA A 24 -18.89 -14.58 -2.29
N ALA A 25 -18.87 -13.77 -1.22
CA ALA A 25 -17.64 -13.22 -0.70
C ALA A 25 -16.65 -14.37 -0.49
N PHE A 26 -15.38 -14.14 -0.81
CA PHE A 26 -14.34 -15.12 -0.59
C PHE A 26 -14.42 -15.68 0.84
N ALA A 27 -14.82 -16.95 0.94
CA ALA A 27 -15.05 -17.65 2.19
C ALA A 27 -13.78 -18.36 2.70
N GLY A 28 -12.61 -18.00 2.17
CA GLY A 28 -11.34 -18.59 2.55
C GLY A 28 -10.69 -17.88 3.73
N ASP A 29 -10.11 -18.67 4.60
CA ASP A 29 -9.27 -18.24 5.70
C ASP A 29 -7.80 -18.41 5.29
N ILE A 30 -7.27 -17.42 4.57
CA ILE A 30 -5.87 -17.43 4.16
C ILE A 30 -5.05 -16.69 5.22
N ARG A 31 -3.96 -17.33 5.65
CA ARG A 31 -2.85 -16.68 6.35
C ARG A 31 -1.61 -16.75 5.47
N VAL A 32 -1.03 -15.63 5.11
CA VAL A 32 0.21 -15.55 4.31
C VAL A 32 1.33 -14.99 5.15
N ASP A 33 2.52 -15.57 5.04
CA ASP A 33 3.72 -14.98 5.60
C ASP A 33 4.20 -13.82 4.71
N LEU A 34 4.57 -12.71 5.33
CA LEU A 34 5.17 -11.56 4.67
C LEU A 34 6.64 -11.42 5.09
N THR A 35 7.50 -11.05 4.15
CA THR A 35 8.89 -10.70 4.43
C THR A 35 9.25 -9.35 3.85
N HIS A 36 10.28 -8.69 4.38
CA HIS A 36 10.76 -7.43 3.82
C HIS A 36 11.56 -7.66 2.53
N VAL A 37 11.57 -6.70 1.60
CA VAL A 37 12.35 -6.75 0.35
C VAL A 37 13.87 -6.90 0.52
N ASP A 38 14.38 -6.60 1.72
CA ASP A 38 15.79 -6.76 2.09
C ASP A 38 16.05 -7.96 3.02
N ALA A 39 15.04 -8.81 3.26
CA ALA A 39 15.19 -10.04 4.02
C ALA A 39 16.28 -10.96 3.41
N GLY A 40 17.06 -11.62 4.27
CA GLY A 40 18.14 -12.52 3.86
C GLY A 40 19.44 -11.83 3.40
N LYS A 41 19.49 -10.50 3.25
CA LYS A 41 20.70 -9.78 2.79
C LYS A 41 21.79 -9.58 3.88
N GLU A 42 21.58 -10.11 5.09
CA GLU A 42 22.49 -10.00 6.25
C GLU A 42 22.99 -8.56 6.53
N LEU A 43 22.11 -7.57 6.33
CA LEU A 43 22.43 -6.16 6.50
C LEU A 43 22.22 -5.70 7.96
N PRO A 44 23.04 -4.77 8.49
CA PRO A 44 22.81 -4.19 9.81
C PRO A 44 21.51 -3.38 9.83
N LYS A 45 20.80 -3.36 10.96
CA LYS A 45 19.53 -2.62 11.18
C LYS A 45 19.53 -1.21 10.55
N ARG A 46 20.61 -0.45 10.75
CA ARG A 46 20.75 0.91 10.19
C ARG A 46 20.65 0.93 8.66
N GLU A 47 21.31 -0.01 7.99
CA GLU A 47 21.29 -0.06 6.52
C GLU A 47 19.93 -0.50 6.00
N LEU A 48 19.28 -1.46 6.68
CA LEU A 48 17.90 -1.86 6.39
C LEU A 48 16.94 -0.65 6.46
N ILE A 49 16.96 0.10 7.58
CA ILE A 49 16.12 1.28 7.75
C ILE A 49 16.46 2.37 6.72
N ARG A 50 17.74 2.62 6.45
CA ARG A 50 18.19 3.61 5.46
C ARG A 50 17.63 3.30 4.06
N ARG A 51 17.68 2.02 3.63
CA ARG A 51 17.13 1.58 2.34
C ARG A 51 15.61 1.77 2.29
N ALA A 52 14.91 1.44 3.37
CA ALA A 52 13.46 1.66 3.47
C ALA A 52 13.07 3.14 3.42
N MET A 53 13.87 4.03 4.04
CA MET A 53 13.66 5.48 3.95
C MET A 53 13.88 6.02 2.54
N GLN A 54 14.87 5.50 1.80
CA GLN A 54 15.09 5.87 0.40
C GLN A 54 13.91 5.49 -0.49
N ARG A 55 13.40 4.27 -0.34
CA ARG A 55 12.19 3.79 -1.02
C ARG A 55 10.95 4.62 -0.66
N SER A 56 10.77 4.94 0.62
CA SER A 56 9.67 5.78 1.10
C SER A 56 9.65 7.18 0.47
N LYS A 57 10.81 7.74 0.13
CA LYS A 57 10.89 9.05 -0.54
C LYS A 57 10.52 9.01 -2.01
N ALA A 58 10.96 7.97 -2.71
CA ALA A 58 10.49 7.73 -4.07
C ALA A 58 8.98 7.48 -4.09
N ARG A 59 8.47 6.73 -3.11
CA ARG A 59 7.04 6.53 -2.85
C ARG A 59 6.30 7.84 -2.51
N ALA A 60 6.93 8.76 -1.77
CA ALA A 60 6.37 10.10 -1.49
C ALA A 60 6.16 10.90 -2.79
N ALA A 61 7.18 10.96 -3.64
CA ALA A 61 7.09 11.60 -4.95
C ALA A 61 5.99 10.96 -5.81
N ALA A 62 5.88 9.63 -5.79
CA ALA A 62 4.83 8.89 -6.48
C ALA A 62 3.43 9.29 -6.01
N LEU A 63 3.19 9.29 -4.70
CA LEU A 63 1.91 9.64 -4.10
C LEU A 63 1.53 11.11 -4.35
N SER A 64 2.51 12.03 -4.33
CA SER A 64 2.32 13.44 -4.66
C SER A 64 1.82 13.64 -6.08
N VAL A 65 2.36 12.88 -7.05
CA VAL A 65 1.91 12.91 -8.44
C VAL A 65 0.44 12.45 -8.56
N VAL A 66 0.07 11.36 -7.86
CA VAL A 66 -1.30 10.82 -7.85
C VAL A 66 -2.30 11.84 -7.28
N ARG A 67 -2.06 12.33 -6.06
CA ARG A 67 -3.00 13.19 -5.33
C ARG A 67 -3.22 14.55 -5.99
N ASN A 68 -2.20 15.08 -6.66
CA ASN A 68 -2.31 16.34 -7.39
C ASN A 68 -2.87 16.16 -8.82
N GLY A 69 -3.21 14.92 -9.23
CA GLY A 69 -3.71 14.62 -10.56
C GLY A 69 -2.70 14.88 -11.69
N GLY A 70 -1.40 14.84 -11.36
CA GLY A 70 -0.33 15.03 -12.33
C GLY A 70 -0.16 13.78 -13.19
N GLY A 71 -0.54 13.81 -14.46
CA GLY A 71 0.02 12.86 -15.43
C GLY A 71 1.52 13.13 -15.59
N PHE A 72 2.37 12.11 -15.64
CA PHE A 72 3.84 12.19 -15.70
C PHE A 72 4.43 12.93 -16.96
N TYR A 73 3.63 13.68 -17.72
CA TYR A 73 4.06 14.52 -18.85
C TYR A 73 3.95 16.04 -18.62
N GLY A 74 3.78 16.48 -17.37
CA GLY A 74 3.64 17.90 -17.02
C GLY A 74 4.85 18.82 -17.24
N SER A 75 6.01 18.34 -17.70
CA SER A 75 7.20 19.19 -17.95
C SER A 75 7.57 19.38 -19.42
N ILE A 76 6.82 18.82 -20.39
CA ILE A 76 7.01 19.13 -21.81
C ILE A 76 5.70 19.66 -22.39
N ALA A 77 5.75 20.93 -22.79
CA ALA A 77 4.77 21.68 -23.55
C ALA A 77 3.66 22.39 -22.74
N GLN A 78 3.90 23.69 -22.54
CA GLN A 78 2.88 24.73 -22.71
C GLN A 78 2.09 24.46 -24.01
N ALA A 79 0.94 23.80 -23.92
CA ALA A 79 0.05 23.60 -25.06
C ALA A 79 -1.41 23.55 -24.60
N ARG A 80 -2.00 24.75 -24.55
CA ARG A 80 -3.40 25.12 -24.82
C ARG A 80 -4.50 24.40 -24.01
N GLU A 81 -5.30 25.22 -23.34
CA GLU A 81 -6.62 24.94 -22.74
C GLU A 81 -7.56 24.17 -23.69
N ARG A 82 -7.38 22.85 -23.76
CA ARG A 82 -8.47 21.93 -24.01
C ARG A 82 -8.87 21.37 -22.66
N GLU A 83 -10.18 21.30 -22.43
CA GLU A 83 -10.84 20.61 -21.33
C GLU A 83 -10.00 19.41 -20.88
N ARG A 84 -9.66 19.33 -19.58
CA ARG A 84 -8.93 18.22 -18.97
C ARG A 84 -9.45 16.89 -19.54
N GLU A 85 -8.77 16.31 -20.52
CA GLU A 85 -8.91 14.87 -20.73
C GLU A 85 -8.30 14.21 -19.49
N PRO A 86 -8.98 13.26 -18.83
CA PRO A 86 -8.48 12.61 -17.63
C PRO A 86 -7.07 12.08 -17.87
N GLY A 87 -6.10 12.72 -17.20
CA GLY A 87 -4.71 12.33 -17.21
C GLY A 87 -4.55 10.92 -16.64
N MET A 88 -3.46 10.26 -17.03
CA MET A 88 -3.00 9.01 -16.43
C MET A 88 -3.20 9.04 -14.92
N ALA A 89 -4.05 8.15 -14.39
CA ALA A 89 -4.01 7.81 -12.98
C ALA A 89 -2.67 7.12 -12.74
N VAL A 90 -1.66 7.93 -12.48
CA VAL A 90 -0.42 7.49 -11.87
C VAL A 90 -0.85 6.92 -10.52
N ARG A 91 -0.56 5.65 -10.24
CA ARG A 91 -0.88 5.01 -8.94
C ARG A 91 0.39 4.77 -8.14
N ALA A 92 0.35 4.41 -6.88
CA ALA A 92 1.58 4.43 -6.09
C ALA A 92 2.52 3.23 -6.40
N SER A 93 3.82 3.54 -6.47
CA SER A 93 5.11 2.85 -6.81
C SER A 93 5.46 1.40 -6.40
N GLY A 94 6.48 0.80 -7.07
CA GLY A 94 7.23 -0.44 -6.77
C GLY A 94 8.41 -0.33 -5.77
N ASP A 95 8.64 0.82 -5.16
CA ASP A 95 9.50 1.01 -3.98
C ASP A 95 8.76 0.62 -2.69
N LEU A 96 8.19 -0.57 -2.74
CA LEU A 96 7.42 -1.20 -1.67
C LEU A 96 8.35 -1.95 -0.71
N GLU A 97 7.80 -2.31 0.45
CA GLU A 97 8.62 -2.81 1.56
C GLU A 97 8.42 -4.29 1.86
N TYR A 98 7.26 -4.85 1.53
CA TYR A 98 6.90 -6.23 1.87
C TYR A 98 6.61 -7.05 0.63
N VAL A 99 7.05 -8.30 0.65
CA VAL A 99 6.75 -9.31 -0.34
C VAL A 99 5.98 -10.48 0.28
N LEU A 100 5.20 -11.14 -0.57
CA LEU A 100 4.57 -12.42 -0.31
C LEU A 100 4.98 -13.43 -1.38
N ASP A 101 5.20 -14.66 -0.94
CA ASP A 101 5.47 -15.79 -1.84
C ASP A 101 4.15 -16.48 -2.17
N LEU A 102 3.87 -16.65 -3.46
CA LEU A 102 2.68 -17.34 -3.95
C LEU A 102 3.00 -18.09 -5.25
N ALA A 103 2.03 -18.80 -5.81
CA ALA A 103 2.20 -19.44 -7.11
C ALA A 103 1.07 -19.10 -8.07
N VAL A 104 1.39 -19.00 -9.35
CA VAL A 104 0.45 -18.66 -10.43
C VAL A 104 0.41 -19.81 -11.44
N GLY A 105 -0.78 -20.20 -11.90
CA GLY A 105 -0.93 -21.19 -12.97
C GLY A 105 -1.27 -22.62 -12.55
N THR A 106 -1.47 -23.49 -13.54
CA THR A 106 -1.67 -24.94 -13.38
C THR A 106 -0.81 -25.73 -14.37
N PRO A 107 0.27 -26.40 -13.93
CA PRO A 107 0.72 -26.50 -12.53
C PRO A 107 1.20 -25.15 -11.95
N PRO A 108 1.18 -24.98 -10.61
CA PRO A 108 1.60 -23.73 -9.98
C PRO A 108 3.06 -23.37 -10.27
N GLN A 109 3.31 -22.13 -10.66
CA GLN A 109 4.63 -21.55 -10.91
C GLN A 109 4.93 -20.52 -9.80
N PRO A 110 5.96 -20.73 -8.94
CA PRO A 110 6.25 -19.82 -7.84
C PRO A 110 6.63 -18.42 -8.31
N ILE A 111 6.13 -17.40 -7.62
CA ILE A 111 6.51 -16.00 -7.78
C ILE A 111 6.65 -15.33 -6.40
N THR A 112 7.53 -14.34 -6.32
CA THR A 112 7.60 -13.41 -5.20
C THR A 112 6.96 -12.09 -5.62
N ALA A 113 5.91 -11.61 -4.96
CA ALA A 113 5.22 -10.38 -5.34
C ALA A 113 5.26 -9.34 -4.22
N LEU A 114 5.32 -8.05 -4.58
CA LEU A 114 5.20 -6.95 -3.60
C LEU A 114 3.75 -6.80 -3.16
N LEU A 115 3.53 -6.62 -1.86
CA LEU A 115 2.23 -6.27 -1.30
C LEU A 115 2.05 -4.75 -1.30
N ASP A 116 0.93 -4.25 -1.82
CA ASP A 116 0.67 -2.80 -1.88
C ASP A 116 -0.76 -2.40 -1.53
N THR A 117 -0.99 -1.76 -0.38
CA THR A 117 -2.29 -1.16 -0.03
C THR A 117 -2.56 0.18 -0.72
N GLY A 118 -1.57 0.76 -1.40
CA GLY A 118 -1.68 2.01 -2.15
C GLY A 118 -1.79 1.84 -3.67
N SER A 119 -2.03 0.62 -4.17
CA SER A 119 -2.40 0.38 -5.56
C SER A 119 -3.27 -0.87 -5.70
N ASP A 120 -3.78 -1.10 -6.91
CA ASP A 120 -4.82 -2.11 -7.13
C ASP A 120 -4.41 -3.21 -8.11
N LEU A 121 -3.59 -2.91 -9.12
CA LEU A 121 -3.31 -3.93 -10.15
C LEU A 121 -2.51 -5.10 -9.57
N ILE A 122 -3.06 -6.30 -9.74
CA ILE A 122 -2.33 -7.56 -9.61
C ILE A 122 -1.61 -7.83 -10.93
N TRP A 123 -0.30 -8.01 -10.91
CA TRP A 123 0.46 -8.36 -12.11
C TRP A 123 1.79 -9.05 -11.79
N THR A 124 2.33 -9.78 -12.78
CA THR A 124 3.66 -10.41 -12.73
C THR A 124 4.34 -10.34 -14.10
N GLN A 125 5.66 -10.44 -14.14
CA GLN A 125 6.41 -10.48 -15.38
C GLN A 125 6.26 -11.83 -16.09
N CYS A 126 5.86 -11.81 -17.36
CA CYS A 126 5.62 -13.01 -18.16
C CYS A 126 6.79 -13.32 -19.11
N ASP A 127 6.98 -14.58 -19.49
CA ASP A 127 8.11 -15.06 -20.31
C ASP A 127 8.16 -14.50 -21.75
N THR A 128 7.03 -14.02 -22.27
CA THR A 128 6.93 -13.29 -23.55
C THR A 128 7.46 -11.86 -23.47
N CYS A 129 8.05 -11.50 -22.35
CA CYS A 129 8.51 -10.16 -22.07
C CYS A 129 9.70 -9.73 -22.94
N THR A 130 9.56 -8.56 -23.57
CA THR A 130 10.57 -7.95 -24.46
C THR A 130 11.48 -6.98 -23.72
N ALA A 131 11.01 -6.43 -22.60
CA ALA A 131 11.80 -5.58 -21.71
C ALA A 131 11.41 -5.88 -20.26
N CYS A 132 12.28 -6.55 -19.52
CA CYS A 132 11.96 -7.10 -18.21
C CYS A 132 12.90 -6.55 -17.14
N LEU A 133 12.37 -6.42 -15.94
CA LEU A 133 13.12 -6.12 -14.74
C LEU A 133 13.79 -7.39 -14.23
N ARG A 134 14.95 -7.24 -13.57
CA ARG A 134 15.67 -8.37 -12.98
C ARG A 134 14.89 -8.92 -11.79
N GLN A 135 14.77 -10.24 -11.74
CA GLN A 135 14.21 -11.01 -10.64
C GLN A 135 14.96 -12.35 -10.50
N PRO A 136 15.03 -12.95 -9.31
CA PRO A 136 15.67 -14.24 -9.08
C PRO A 136 14.78 -15.39 -9.58
N ASP A 137 13.46 -15.27 -9.41
CA ASP A 137 12.49 -16.26 -9.85
C ASP A 137 12.37 -16.27 -11.38
N PRO A 138 12.10 -17.42 -12.02
CA PRO A 138 11.74 -17.47 -13.43
C PRO A 138 10.52 -16.58 -13.74
N LEU A 139 10.47 -16.07 -14.98
CA LEU A 139 9.27 -15.39 -15.47
C LEU A 139 8.09 -16.37 -15.53
N PHE A 140 6.89 -15.90 -15.23
CA PHE A 140 5.68 -16.72 -15.37
C PHE A 140 5.49 -17.09 -16.85
N SER A 141 5.24 -18.37 -17.14
CA SER A 141 5.00 -18.84 -18.50
C SER A 141 3.51 -19.18 -18.69
N PRO A 142 2.73 -18.32 -19.37
CA PRO A 142 1.34 -18.61 -19.72
C PRO A 142 1.17 -19.93 -20.48
N ARG A 143 2.15 -20.29 -21.33
CA ARG A 143 2.10 -21.51 -22.16
C ARG A 143 2.23 -22.79 -21.34
N MET A 144 2.81 -22.71 -20.15
CA MET A 144 2.99 -23.83 -19.24
C MET A 144 1.81 -23.99 -18.28
N SER A 145 0.82 -23.07 -18.31
CA SER A 145 -0.37 -23.13 -17.49
C SER A 145 -1.60 -23.54 -18.30
N SER A 146 -2.28 -24.61 -17.87
CA SER A 146 -3.52 -25.08 -18.50
C SER A 146 -4.76 -24.25 -18.13
N SER A 147 -4.65 -23.37 -17.15
CA SER A 147 -5.73 -22.51 -16.64
C SER A 147 -5.58 -21.03 -17.02
N TYR A 148 -4.54 -20.69 -17.82
CA TYR A 148 -4.36 -19.34 -18.35
C TYR A 148 -5.44 -19.01 -19.37
N GLU A 149 -6.23 -17.98 -19.11
CA GLU A 149 -7.31 -17.52 -19.99
C GLU A 149 -7.14 -16.03 -20.34
N PRO A 150 -6.78 -15.68 -21.59
CA PRO A 150 -6.74 -14.28 -22.02
C PRO A 150 -8.11 -13.61 -21.87
N MET A 151 -8.15 -12.43 -21.27
CA MET A 151 -9.40 -11.72 -21.06
C MET A 151 -9.89 -11.09 -22.36
N ARG A 152 -11.17 -11.28 -22.66
CA ARG A 152 -11.85 -10.59 -23.76
C ARG A 152 -12.00 -9.10 -23.50
N CYS A 153 -12.06 -8.28 -24.55
CA CYS A 153 -12.20 -6.84 -24.37
C CYS A 153 -13.52 -6.41 -23.74
N ALA A 154 -14.59 -7.16 -23.98
CA ALA A 154 -15.88 -6.94 -23.31
C ALA A 154 -15.91 -7.49 -21.87
N GLY A 155 -14.80 -8.05 -21.37
CA GLY A 155 -14.68 -8.51 -20.00
C GLY A 155 -14.73 -7.34 -19.01
N GLN A 156 -15.43 -7.52 -17.90
CA GLN A 156 -15.65 -6.48 -16.90
C GLN A 156 -14.35 -5.84 -16.41
N LEU A 157 -13.39 -6.65 -15.94
CA LEU A 157 -12.11 -6.15 -15.46
C LEU A 157 -11.27 -5.45 -16.54
N CYS A 158 -11.45 -5.78 -17.83
CA CYS A 158 -10.79 -5.03 -18.91
C CYS A 158 -11.31 -3.58 -18.95
N GLY A 159 -12.62 -3.40 -18.78
CA GLY A 159 -13.26 -2.08 -18.73
C GLY A 159 -12.86 -1.24 -17.51
N ASP A 160 -12.48 -1.89 -16.40
CA ASP A 160 -12.01 -1.22 -15.18
C ASP A 160 -10.55 -0.69 -15.32
N ILE A 161 -9.82 -1.09 -16.36
CA ILE A 161 -8.47 -0.61 -16.63
C ILE A 161 -8.55 0.71 -17.41
N LEU A 162 -8.10 1.81 -16.78
CA LEU A 162 -8.09 3.15 -17.39
C LEU A 162 -7.43 3.20 -18.79
N HIS A 163 -6.33 2.47 -18.97
CA HIS A 163 -5.59 2.40 -20.24
C HIS A 163 -5.56 0.97 -20.77
N HIS A 164 -6.73 0.44 -21.10
CA HIS A 164 -6.83 -0.81 -21.85
C HIS A 164 -6.77 -0.58 -23.36
N SER A 165 -6.47 -1.64 -24.11
CA SER A 165 -6.60 -1.68 -25.56
C SER A 165 -6.99 -3.09 -26.00
N CYS A 166 -7.36 -3.21 -27.27
CA CYS A 166 -7.86 -4.45 -27.84
C CYS A 166 -7.02 -4.87 -29.02
N VAL A 167 -6.40 -6.05 -28.92
CA VAL A 167 -5.68 -6.67 -30.02
C VAL A 167 -6.49 -7.83 -30.59
N ARG A 168 -6.36 -8.05 -31.91
CA ARG A 168 -7.10 -9.12 -32.59
C ARG A 168 -6.65 -10.50 -32.06
N PRO A 169 -7.57 -11.48 -31.93
CA PRO A 169 -8.97 -11.41 -32.35
C PRO A 169 -9.89 -10.66 -31.37
N ASP A 170 -9.66 -10.73 -30.06
CA ASP A 170 -10.44 -10.07 -29.00
C ASP A 170 -9.72 -10.22 -27.65
N THR A 171 -8.49 -9.73 -27.56
CA THR A 171 -7.67 -9.86 -26.34
C THR A 171 -7.42 -8.48 -25.72
N CYS A 172 -7.77 -8.36 -24.44
CA CYS A 172 -7.51 -7.17 -23.64
C CYS A 172 -6.00 -7.03 -23.37
N THR A 173 -5.47 -5.85 -23.65
CA THR A 173 -4.14 -5.43 -23.21
C THR A 173 -4.28 -4.28 -22.22
N TYR A 174 -3.29 -4.12 -21.36
CA TYR A 174 -3.28 -3.08 -20.34
C TYR A 174 -1.97 -2.29 -20.38
N ARG A 175 -2.07 -1.03 -19.98
CA ARG A 175 -0.95 -0.20 -19.56
C ARG A 175 -1.24 0.32 -18.16
N TYR A 176 -0.29 0.18 -17.26
CA TYR A 176 -0.41 0.68 -15.90
C TYR A 176 0.87 1.37 -15.47
N SER A 177 0.73 2.60 -15.00
CA SER A 177 1.85 3.43 -14.59
C SER A 177 1.74 3.78 -13.11
N TYR A 178 2.81 3.47 -12.40
CA TYR A 178 3.02 3.83 -11.03
C TYR A 178 3.80 5.15 -10.92
N GLY A 179 3.73 5.82 -9.77
CA GLY A 179 4.21 7.20 -9.61
C GLY A 179 5.69 7.34 -9.34
N ASP A 180 6.39 6.25 -9.05
CA ASP A 180 7.85 6.19 -9.13
C ASP A 180 8.36 6.08 -10.57
N GLY A 181 7.46 6.03 -11.55
CA GLY A 181 7.79 5.77 -12.94
C GLY A 181 7.84 4.28 -13.29
N THR A 182 7.62 3.38 -12.33
CA THR A 182 7.44 1.95 -12.63
C THR A 182 6.23 1.81 -13.53
N THR A 183 6.38 1.14 -14.67
CA THR A 183 5.31 0.98 -15.65
C THR A 183 5.33 -0.43 -16.16
N THR A 184 4.16 -1.04 -16.24
CA THR A 184 3.96 -2.37 -16.82
C THR A 184 2.92 -2.30 -17.93
N LEU A 185 3.20 -3.01 -19.03
CA LEU A 185 2.29 -3.18 -20.15
C LEU A 185 2.29 -4.65 -20.56
N GLY A 186 1.14 -5.16 -20.97
CA GLY A 186 1.03 -6.55 -21.40
C GLY A 186 -0.40 -6.97 -21.67
N TYR A 187 -0.64 -8.27 -21.54
CA TYR A 187 -1.96 -8.86 -21.72
C TYR A 187 -2.68 -8.94 -20.38
N TYR A 188 -3.97 -8.66 -20.37
CA TYR A 188 -4.79 -8.91 -19.19
C TYR A 188 -5.48 -10.26 -19.33
N ALA A 189 -5.42 -11.08 -18.28
CA ALA A 189 -5.84 -12.47 -18.32
C ALA A 189 -6.42 -12.89 -16.96
N THR A 190 -7.11 -14.03 -16.93
CA THR A 190 -7.48 -14.73 -15.70
C THR A 190 -6.52 -15.90 -15.49
N GLU A 191 -6.13 -16.13 -14.24
CA GLU A 191 -5.29 -17.26 -13.87
C GLU A 191 -5.55 -17.67 -12.40
N ARG A 192 -5.11 -18.87 -12.03
CA ARG A 192 -5.16 -19.39 -10.67
C ARG A 192 -3.99 -18.89 -9.84
N PHE A 193 -4.30 -18.14 -8.79
CA PHE A 193 -3.34 -17.70 -7.77
C PHE A 193 -3.47 -18.61 -6.56
N THR A 194 -2.37 -19.23 -6.17
CA THR A 194 -2.29 -20.20 -5.08
C THR A 194 -1.53 -19.59 -3.92
N PHE A 195 -2.25 -19.39 -2.82
CA PHE A 195 -1.74 -18.90 -1.55
C PHE A 195 -1.48 -20.09 -0.64
N ALA A 196 -0.32 -20.11 0.02
CA ALA A 196 0.00 -21.12 1.02
C ALA A 196 -0.21 -20.56 2.42
N SER A 197 -0.75 -21.40 3.30
CA SER A 197 -0.89 -21.11 4.72
C SER A 197 0.24 -21.72 5.54
N SER A 198 0.44 -21.21 6.76
CA SER A 198 1.43 -21.76 7.69
C SER A 198 1.10 -23.18 8.17
N SER A 199 -0.15 -23.65 8.04
CA SER A 199 -0.53 -25.05 8.33
C SER A 199 -0.16 -26.02 7.19
N GLY A 200 0.33 -25.50 6.06
CA GLY A 200 0.62 -26.28 4.85
C GLY A 200 -0.57 -26.43 3.91
N GLU A 201 -1.75 -25.94 4.28
CA GLU A 201 -2.91 -25.88 3.39
C GLU A 201 -2.70 -24.81 2.32
N THR A 202 -3.11 -25.11 1.08
CA THR A 202 -3.04 -24.16 -0.03
C THR A 202 -4.44 -23.83 -0.51
N GLN A 203 -4.67 -22.54 -0.80
CA GLN A 203 -5.91 -22.07 -1.38
C GLN A 203 -5.64 -21.44 -2.73
N SER A 204 -6.34 -21.94 -3.74
CA SER A 204 -6.16 -21.52 -5.13
C SER A 204 -7.43 -20.86 -5.65
N VAL A 205 -7.33 -19.60 -6.07
CA VAL A 205 -8.45 -18.75 -6.50
C VAL A 205 -8.22 -18.18 -7.91
N PRO A 206 -9.27 -18.00 -8.74
CA PRO A 206 -9.14 -17.30 -10.00
C PRO A 206 -9.01 -15.79 -9.76
N LEU A 207 -8.04 -15.15 -10.40
CA LEU A 207 -7.86 -13.70 -10.39
C LEU A 207 -7.58 -13.18 -11.80
N GLY A 208 -8.18 -12.05 -12.13
CA GLY A 208 -7.74 -11.19 -13.22
C GLY A 208 -6.41 -10.51 -12.86
N PHE A 209 -5.45 -10.57 -13.77
CA PHE A 209 -4.11 -10.04 -13.54
C PHE A 209 -3.47 -9.54 -14.83
N GLY A 210 -2.49 -8.65 -14.66
CA GLY A 210 -1.60 -8.22 -15.72
C GLY A 210 -0.46 -9.20 -15.94
N CYS A 211 -0.41 -9.78 -17.14
CA CYS A 211 0.73 -10.55 -17.62
C CYS A 211 1.70 -9.60 -18.34
N GLY A 212 2.66 -9.04 -17.59
CA GLY A 212 3.52 -7.94 -18.03
C GLY A 212 4.59 -8.39 -19.03
N THR A 213 4.54 -7.85 -20.24
CA THR A 213 5.50 -8.13 -21.32
C THR A 213 6.48 -6.99 -21.59
N MET A 214 6.24 -5.81 -21.03
CA MET A 214 7.14 -4.68 -21.06
C MET A 214 7.06 -3.96 -19.72
N ASN A 215 8.16 -3.99 -18.96
CA ASN A 215 8.22 -3.52 -17.60
C ASN A 215 9.46 -2.62 -17.43
N VAL A 216 9.24 -1.42 -16.92
CA VAL A 216 10.28 -0.41 -16.65
C VAL A 216 10.14 0.04 -15.20
N GLY A 217 11.24 0.41 -14.55
CA GLY A 217 11.26 0.84 -13.14
C GLY A 217 12.01 -0.14 -12.24
N SER A 218 11.47 -0.37 -11.04
CA SER A 218 12.06 -1.27 -10.04
C SER A 218 10.97 -2.14 -9.40
N LEU A 219 11.30 -3.40 -9.14
CA LEU A 219 10.48 -4.32 -8.35
C LEU A 219 11.23 -4.82 -7.10
N ASN A 220 12.38 -4.24 -6.76
CA ASN A 220 13.18 -4.72 -5.62
C ASN A 220 13.44 -6.25 -5.64
N ASN A 221 13.71 -6.81 -6.83
CA ASN A 221 13.85 -8.24 -7.12
C ASN A 221 12.56 -9.09 -7.02
N ALA A 222 11.39 -8.50 -6.79
CA ALA A 222 10.11 -9.21 -6.92
C ALA A 222 9.75 -9.45 -8.40
N SER A 223 8.83 -10.37 -8.62
CA SER A 223 8.26 -10.71 -9.93
C SER A 223 7.09 -9.82 -10.35
N GLY A 224 6.50 -9.06 -9.42
CA GLY A 224 5.33 -8.23 -9.69
C GLY A 224 4.76 -7.59 -8.44
N ILE A 225 3.51 -7.12 -8.53
CA ILE A 225 2.80 -6.43 -7.44
C ILE A 225 1.41 -7.06 -7.30
N VAL A 226 0.98 -7.26 -6.05
CA VAL A 226 -0.41 -7.58 -5.70
C VAL A 226 -1.01 -6.36 -5.02
N GLY A 227 -1.94 -5.71 -5.71
CA GLY A 227 -2.66 -4.55 -5.19
C GLY A 227 -3.74 -4.95 -4.18
N PHE A 228 -3.68 -4.32 -3.02
CA PHE A 228 -4.61 -4.42 -1.89
C PHE A 228 -5.43 -3.15 -1.70
N GLY A 229 -5.36 -2.20 -2.62
CA GLY A 229 -6.25 -1.05 -2.67
C GLY A 229 -7.72 -1.46 -2.86
N ARG A 230 -8.57 -0.46 -3.09
CA ARG A 230 -10.03 -0.62 -3.09
C ARG A 230 -10.66 -0.65 -4.49
N ASP A 231 -9.87 -0.44 -5.54
CA ASP A 231 -10.37 -0.42 -6.92
C ASP A 231 -10.70 -1.85 -7.41
N PRO A 232 -11.57 -2.05 -8.42
CA PRO A 232 -11.99 -3.38 -8.88
C PRO A 232 -10.85 -4.31 -9.30
N LEU A 233 -9.68 -3.76 -9.70
CA LEU A 233 -8.52 -4.54 -10.10
C LEU A 233 -7.74 -5.16 -8.92
N SER A 234 -8.01 -4.73 -7.69
CA SER A 234 -7.37 -5.22 -6.46
C SER A 234 -7.74 -6.66 -6.11
N LEU A 235 -6.84 -7.35 -5.42
CA LEU A 235 -7.10 -8.67 -4.86
C LEU A 235 -8.31 -8.63 -3.91
N VAL A 236 -8.39 -7.56 -3.11
CA VAL A 236 -9.46 -7.33 -2.15
C VAL A 236 -10.82 -7.28 -2.85
N SER A 237 -10.93 -6.52 -3.95
CA SER A 237 -12.20 -6.36 -4.68
C SER A 237 -12.56 -7.59 -5.51
N GLN A 238 -11.61 -8.17 -6.24
CA GLN A 238 -11.86 -9.35 -7.08
C GLN A 238 -12.32 -10.57 -6.29
N LEU A 239 -11.85 -10.72 -5.06
CA LEU A 239 -12.28 -11.78 -4.15
C LEU A 239 -13.44 -11.36 -3.25
N SER A 240 -13.96 -10.13 -3.37
CA SER A 240 -14.99 -9.62 -2.45
C SER A 240 -14.59 -9.79 -0.97
N ILE A 241 -13.30 -9.57 -0.66
CA ILE A 241 -12.79 -9.66 0.70
C ILE A 241 -13.40 -8.52 1.52
N ARG A 242 -14.15 -8.90 2.56
CA ARG A 242 -14.84 -7.98 3.46
C ARG A 242 -13.95 -7.46 4.57
N ARG A 243 -13.00 -8.30 5.02
CA ARG A 243 -12.06 -8.00 6.10
C ARG A 243 -10.71 -8.63 5.81
N PHE A 244 -9.65 -7.88 6.06
CA PHE A 244 -8.28 -8.39 6.05
C PHE A 244 -7.45 -7.66 7.10
N SER A 245 -6.36 -8.28 7.52
CA SER A 245 -5.43 -7.67 8.47
C SER A 245 -4.00 -8.09 8.21
N TYR A 246 -3.07 -7.32 8.76
CA TYR A 246 -1.68 -7.74 8.85
C TYR A 246 -1.09 -7.44 10.22
N CYS A 247 0.00 -8.13 10.52
CA CYS A 247 0.86 -7.89 11.66
C CYS A 247 2.29 -7.78 11.16
N LEU A 248 2.84 -6.57 11.26
CA LEU A 248 4.17 -6.29 10.80
C LEU A 248 5.16 -6.45 11.96
N THR A 249 6.10 -7.37 11.84
CA THR A 249 7.20 -7.52 12.79
C THR A 249 8.13 -6.30 12.75
N PRO A 250 8.95 -6.06 13.79
CA PRO A 250 9.92 -4.99 13.78
C PRO A 250 10.83 -5.10 12.56
N TYR A 251 11.08 -4.01 11.85
CA TYR A 251 11.69 -4.05 10.51
C TYR A 251 13.03 -4.81 10.40
N ALA A 252 13.79 -4.82 11.50
CA ALA A 252 15.09 -5.49 11.57
C ALA A 252 15.03 -6.89 12.20
N SER A 253 13.82 -7.38 12.52
CA SER A 253 13.59 -8.74 12.97
C SER A 253 13.74 -9.70 11.80
N SER A 254 14.25 -10.90 12.08
CA SER A 254 14.23 -12.02 11.13
C SER A 254 12.89 -12.76 11.12
N ARG A 255 11.97 -12.42 12.03
CA ARG A 255 10.64 -13.02 12.09
C ARG A 255 9.79 -12.53 10.93
N LYS A 256 8.99 -13.44 10.37
CA LYS A 256 8.06 -13.11 9.30
C LYS A 256 6.87 -12.34 9.84
N SER A 257 6.42 -11.36 9.07
CA SER A 257 5.15 -10.67 9.28
C SER A 257 4.01 -11.55 8.76
N THR A 258 2.75 -11.19 9.04
CA THR A 258 1.60 -12.00 8.63
C THR A 258 0.53 -11.15 7.96
N LEU A 259 -0.17 -11.74 7.00
CA LEU A 259 -1.38 -11.22 6.35
C LEU A 259 -2.50 -12.25 6.53
N GLN A 260 -3.70 -11.81 6.89
CA GLN A 260 -4.84 -12.67 7.16
C GLN A 260 -6.10 -12.13 6.48
N PHE A 261 -6.92 -13.05 5.96
CA PHE A 261 -8.16 -12.76 5.25
C PHE A 261 -9.36 -13.40 5.93
N GLY A 262 -10.54 -12.86 5.64
CA GLY A 262 -11.79 -13.52 6.00
C GLY A 262 -12.03 -13.56 7.51
N SER A 263 -12.33 -14.75 8.04
CA SER A 263 -12.59 -14.91 9.48
C SER A 263 -11.32 -14.92 10.32
N LEU A 264 -10.15 -15.05 9.68
CA LEU A 264 -8.86 -14.87 10.36
C LEU A 264 -8.46 -13.41 10.55
N ALA A 265 -9.15 -12.46 9.90
CA ALA A 265 -8.73 -11.05 9.90
C ALA A 265 -8.76 -10.39 11.29
N ASP A 266 -9.68 -10.79 12.17
CA ASP A 266 -9.83 -10.30 13.54
C ASP A 266 -9.30 -11.27 14.60
N VAL A 267 -8.76 -12.43 14.21
CA VAL A 267 -8.13 -13.37 15.14
C VAL A 267 -6.93 -12.69 15.81
N GLY A 268 -6.93 -12.72 17.15
CA GLY A 268 -5.90 -12.07 17.96
C GLY A 268 -6.09 -10.56 18.12
N LEU A 269 -7.10 -9.93 17.49
CA LEU A 269 -7.33 -8.49 17.62
C LEU A 269 -7.63 -8.09 19.07
N TYR A 270 -8.40 -8.92 19.79
CA TYR A 270 -8.78 -8.68 21.18
C TYR A 270 -8.00 -9.57 22.16
N ASP A 271 -7.76 -10.83 21.79
CA ASP A 271 -7.18 -11.83 22.69
C ASP A 271 -5.66 -11.66 22.86
N ASP A 272 -4.95 -11.30 21.79
CA ASP A 272 -3.49 -11.12 21.82
C ASP A 272 -3.07 -9.66 22.07
N ALA A 273 -4.06 -8.76 22.22
CA ALA A 273 -3.83 -7.34 22.40
C ALA A 273 -3.18 -7.04 23.75
N THR A 274 -2.04 -6.37 23.70
CA THR A 274 -1.29 -5.89 24.87
C THR A 274 -1.75 -4.51 25.35
N GLY A 275 -2.77 -3.95 24.69
CA GLY A 275 -3.33 -2.63 24.95
C GLY A 275 -4.71 -2.48 24.31
N PRO A 276 -5.38 -1.32 24.49
CA PRO A 276 -6.73 -1.11 23.99
C PRO A 276 -6.77 -1.13 22.46
N VAL A 277 -7.79 -1.79 21.90
CA VAL A 277 -8.11 -1.72 20.47
C VAL A 277 -8.64 -0.32 20.14
N GLN A 278 -8.07 0.30 19.13
CA GLN A 278 -8.40 1.65 18.68
C GLN A 278 -9.02 1.57 17.29
N THR A 279 -10.19 2.18 17.08
CA THR A 279 -10.90 2.11 15.80
C THR A 279 -11.22 3.50 15.26
N THR A 280 -10.93 3.73 13.98
CA THR A 280 -11.23 4.95 13.24
C THR A 280 -12.03 4.64 11.98
N PRO A 281 -12.91 5.55 11.50
CA PRO A 281 -13.50 5.44 10.18
C PRO A 281 -12.44 5.45 9.07
N ILE A 282 -12.68 4.64 8.04
CA ILE A 282 -12.07 4.77 6.72
C ILE A 282 -12.91 5.77 5.92
N LEU A 283 -12.23 6.70 5.26
CA LEU A 283 -12.84 7.71 4.39
C LEU A 283 -12.64 7.31 2.92
N GLN A 284 -13.52 7.82 2.06
CA GLN A 284 -13.50 7.53 0.63
C GLN A 284 -13.26 8.80 -0.18
N SER A 285 -12.43 8.70 -1.22
CA SER A 285 -12.20 9.75 -2.20
C SER A 285 -12.83 9.35 -3.53
N ALA A 286 -13.70 10.19 -4.09
CA ALA A 286 -14.25 9.96 -5.42
C ALA A 286 -13.18 10.10 -6.53
N GLN A 287 -12.12 10.88 -6.28
CA GLN A 287 -11.04 11.11 -7.24
C GLN A 287 -9.95 10.03 -7.15
N ASN A 288 -9.72 9.48 -5.95
CA ASN A 288 -8.71 8.46 -5.70
C ASN A 288 -9.32 7.29 -4.89
N PRO A 289 -10.25 6.51 -5.50
CA PRO A 289 -11.03 5.51 -4.78
C PRO A 289 -10.19 4.34 -4.25
N THR A 290 -9.01 4.09 -4.84
CA THR A 290 -8.06 3.03 -4.44
C THR A 290 -7.58 3.14 -3.00
N PHE A 291 -7.36 4.35 -2.48
CA PHE A 291 -6.65 4.53 -1.21
C PHE A 291 -7.54 4.35 0.02
N TYR A 292 -6.95 3.83 1.08
CA TYR A 292 -7.54 3.83 2.42
C TYR A 292 -7.24 5.15 3.14
N TYR A 293 -8.12 6.14 2.97
CA TYR A 293 -8.06 7.35 3.76
C TYR A 293 -8.55 7.10 5.18
N VAL A 294 -7.97 7.76 6.17
CA VAL A 294 -8.32 7.63 7.58
C VAL A 294 -8.62 9.00 8.19
N ALA A 295 -9.52 9.03 9.16
CA ALA A 295 -9.95 10.28 9.81
C ALA A 295 -8.92 10.78 10.83
N PHE A 296 -7.72 11.15 10.36
CA PHE A 296 -6.63 11.67 11.18
C PHE A 296 -6.92 13.12 11.64
N THR A 297 -6.73 13.41 12.92
CA THR A 297 -7.12 14.69 13.54
C THR A 297 -5.98 15.46 14.21
N GLY A 298 -4.80 14.85 14.39
CA GLY A 298 -3.64 15.58 14.89
C GLY A 298 -2.54 14.73 15.50
N VAL A 299 -1.53 15.41 16.04
CA VAL A 299 -0.34 14.80 16.64
C VAL A 299 -0.09 15.40 18.02
N THR A 300 0.27 14.57 18.98
CA THR A 300 0.87 14.98 20.26
C THR A 300 2.32 14.55 20.33
N VAL A 301 3.20 15.44 20.77
CA VAL A 301 4.62 15.13 21.06
C VAL A 301 4.87 15.44 22.54
N GLY A 302 5.21 14.42 23.31
CA GLY A 302 5.38 14.47 24.77
C GLY A 302 4.06 14.82 25.47
N ALA A 303 4.04 15.96 26.18
CA ALA A 303 2.86 16.49 26.85
C ALA A 303 2.07 17.49 25.99
N ARG A 304 2.56 17.82 24.78
CA ARG A 304 2.02 18.91 23.96
C ARG A 304 1.26 18.37 22.75
N ARG A 305 -0.07 18.57 22.75
CA ARG A 305 -0.88 18.48 21.52
C ARG A 305 -0.50 19.63 20.58
N LEU A 306 -0.10 19.29 19.35
CA LEU A 306 0.36 20.29 18.39
C LEU A 306 -0.83 21.12 17.88
N ARG A 307 -0.61 22.41 17.68
CA ARG A 307 -1.64 23.35 17.18
C ARG A 307 -1.64 23.32 15.65
N ILE A 308 -2.09 22.20 15.10
CA ILE A 308 -2.23 22.00 13.65
C ILE A 308 -3.71 22.15 13.30
N PRO A 309 -4.09 22.98 12.33
CA PRO A 309 -5.49 23.11 11.93
C PRO A 309 -5.98 21.79 11.32
N ALA A 310 -7.22 21.39 11.61
CA ALA A 310 -7.81 20.16 11.07
C ALA A 310 -7.81 20.13 9.53
N SER A 311 -7.86 21.30 8.89
CA SER A 311 -7.77 21.45 7.43
C SER A 311 -6.44 20.95 6.83
N ALA A 312 -5.38 20.79 7.65
CA ALA A 312 -4.10 20.23 7.21
C ALA A 312 -4.15 18.71 6.98
N PHE A 313 -5.20 18.03 7.47
CA PHE A 313 -5.41 16.58 7.31
C PHE A 313 -6.70 16.26 6.55
N ALA A 314 -7.47 17.28 6.17
CA ALA A 314 -8.77 17.08 5.53
C ALA A 314 -8.61 16.50 4.12
N LEU A 315 -9.38 15.44 3.84
CA LEU A 315 -9.57 14.94 2.48
C LEU A 315 -10.46 15.93 1.72
N ARG A 316 -9.96 16.51 0.64
CA ARG A 316 -10.68 17.50 -0.15
C ARG A 316 -11.47 16.85 -1.28
N PRO A 317 -12.57 17.47 -1.76
CA PRO A 317 -13.39 16.91 -2.84
C PRO A 317 -12.64 16.68 -4.16
N ASP A 318 -11.57 17.41 -4.41
CA ASP A 318 -10.70 17.28 -5.59
C ASP A 318 -9.66 16.15 -5.47
N GLY A 319 -9.69 15.38 -4.38
CA GLY A 319 -8.77 14.27 -4.13
C GLY A 319 -7.44 14.68 -3.51
N SER A 320 -7.17 15.98 -3.38
CA SER A 320 -5.99 16.51 -2.71
C SER A 320 -6.11 16.38 -1.18
N GLY A 321 -4.96 16.42 -0.51
CA GLY A 321 -4.90 16.30 0.94
C GLY A 321 -5.30 14.90 1.42
N GLY A 322 -5.94 14.85 2.59
CA GLY A 322 -6.27 13.62 3.28
C GLY A 322 -5.06 12.88 3.85
N VAL A 323 -5.33 11.87 4.67
CA VAL A 323 -4.32 11.00 5.25
C VAL A 323 -4.62 9.57 4.82
N ILE A 324 -3.68 8.92 4.12
CA ILE A 324 -3.81 7.50 3.76
C ILE A 324 -2.99 6.65 4.74
N ILE A 325 -3.42 5.42 4.99
CA ILE A 325 -2.55 4.39 5.55
C ILE A 325 -1.99 3.53 4.43
N ASP A 326 -0.68 3.27 4.47
CA ASP A 326 0.00 2.54 3.41
C ASP A 326 1.09 1.60 3.97
N SER A 327 0.92 0.29 3.78
CA SER A 327 1.93 -0.71 4.11
C SER A 327 3.13 -0.67 3.15
N GLY A 328 2.93 -0.13 1.94
CA GLY A 328 3.96 0.04 0.92
C GLY A 328 4.95 1.18 1.18
N THR A 329 4.64 2.09 2.10
CA THR A 329 5.52 3.22 2.47
C THR A 329 6.13 2.94 3.85
N ALA A 330 7.45 3.05 4.06
CA ALA A 330 8.04 2.83 5.38
C ALA A 330 7.87 4.03 6.34
N LEU A 331 8.28 5.22 5.90
CA LEU A 331 8.16 6.46 6.67
C LEU A 331 6.71 6.92 6.80
N THR A 332 6.37 7.54 7.93
CA THR A 332 5.20 8.43 7.95
C THR A 332 5.57 9.75 7.30
N LEU A 333 4.80 10.13 6.29
CA LEU A 333 5.01 11.32 5.47
C LEU A 333 3.96 12.37 5.80
N PHE A 334 4.39 13.60 6.07
CA PHE A 334 3.49 14.72 6.38
C PHE A 334 3.72 15.90 5.43
N PRO A 335 2.70 16.74 5.19
CA PRO A 335 2.90 18.03 4.56
C PRO A 335 3.96 18.85 5.28
N VAL A 336 4.78 19.59 4.54
CA VAL A 336 5.96 20.30 5.08
C VAL A 336 5.66 21.15 6.32
N ALA A 337 4.50 21.83 6.38
CA ALA A 337 4.10 22.64 7.52
C ALA A 337 3.79 21.81 8.77
N VAL A 338 3.17 20.64 8.60
CA VAL A 338 2.90 19.68 9.68
C VAL A 338 4.20 19.08 10.17
N LEU A 339 5.06 18.62 9.25
CA LEU A 339 6.37 18.08 9.57
C LEU A 339 7.19 19.09 10.39
N ALA A 340 7.25 20.35 9.96
CA ALA A 340 7.95 21.41 10.67
C ALA A 340 7.45 21.60 12.11
N GLU A 341 6.14 21.54 12.34
CA GLU A 341 5.55 21.64 13.69
C GLU A 341 5.94 20.45 14.60
N VAL A 342 5.93 19.23 14.04
CA VAL A 342 6.34 18.02 14.76
C VAL A 342 7.83 18.07 15.11
N VAL A 343 8.69 18.42 14.13
CA VAL A 343 10.14 18.55 14.33
C VAL A 343 10.47 19.63 15.36
N ARG A 344 9.77 20.77 15.32
CA ARG A 344 9.91 21.84 16.30
C ARG A 344 9.58 21.36 17.72
N ALA A 345 8.53 20.56 17.86
CA ALA A 345 8.15 20.00 19.15
C ALA A 345 9.20 19.02 19.68
N PHE A 346 9.72 18.10 18.85
CA PHE A 346 10.81 17.20 19.22
C PHE A 346 12.07 17.98 19.63
N ARG A 347 12.49 18.96 18.81
CA ARG A 347 13.67 19.79 19.10
C ARG A 347 13.56 20.50 20.46
N SER A 348 12.39 21.05 20.76
CA SER A 348 12.16 21.77 22.01
C SER A 348 12.23 20.90 23.27
N GLN A 349 11.88 19.61 23.15
CA GLN A 349 11.80 18.68 24.28
C GLN A 349 13.06 17.82 24.41
N LEU A 350 13.66 17.38 23.29
CA LEU A 350 14.94 16.67 23.28
C LEU A 350 16.09 17.57 23.74
N ARG A 351 16.03 18.88 23.42
CA ARG A 351 17.11 19.85 23.69
C ARG A 351 18.46 19.44 23.08
N LEU A 352 18.42 18.75 21.95
CA LEU A 352 19.58 18.36 21.16
C LEU A 352 19.67 19.22 19.89
N PRO A 353 20.89 19.55 19.42
CA PRO A 353 21.05 20.19 18.12
C PRO A 353 20.75 19.18 17.00
N PHE A 354 20.46 19.67 15.79
CA PHE A 354 20.40 18.80 14.62
C PHE A 354 21.76 18.13 14.37
N ALA A 355 21.73 16.90 13.85
CA ALA A 355 22.95 16.20 13.48
C ALA A 355 23.63 16.88 12.28
N ASN A 356 24.96 17.01 12.31
CA ASN A 356 25.71 17.49 11.15
C ASN A 356 25.77 16.40 10.08
N GLY A 357 25.65 16.79 8.80
CA GLY A 357 25.80 15.86 7.67
C GLY A 357 24.66 14.85 7.53
N SER A 358 23.51 15.05 8.19
CA SER A 358 22.29 14.31 7.86
C SER A 358 21.87 14.68 6.43
N SER A 359 21.79 13.70 5.55
CA SER A 359 21.07 13.88 4.29
C SER A 359 19.58 14.05 4.62
N PRO A 360 18.79 14.77 3.81
CA PRO A 360 17.33 14.60 3.83
C PRO A 360 16.92 13.11 3.83
N ASP A 361 17.76 12.21 3.31
CA ASP A 361 17.55 10.75 3.23
C ASP A 361 17.65 10.00 4.56
N ASP A 362 18.20 10.62 5.61
CA ASP A 362 18.39 9.98 6.91
C ASP A 362 17.20 10.18 7.87
N GLY A 363 16.13 10.83 7.41
CA GLY A 363 15.03 11.30 8.27
C GLY A 363 15.41 12.57 9.04
N VAL A 364 14.69 12.87 10.14
CA VAL A 364 14.99 14.05 10.96
C VAL A 364 15.93 13.66 12.10
N CYS A 365 17.23 13.93 11.95
CA CYS A 365 18.25 13.51 12.90
C CYS A 365 18.76 14.63 13.83
N PHE A 366 18.96 14.27 15.10
CA PHE A 366 19.54 15.08 16.15
C PHE A 366 20.89 14.49 16.59
N ALA A 367 21.83 15.34 17.00
CA ALA A 367 23.07 14.87 17.59
C ALA A 367 22.79 14.36 19.01
N ALA A 368 23.07 13.08 19.23
CA ALA A 368 22.93 12.38 20.50
C ALA A 368 24.32 11.95 21.03
N PRO A 369 24.47 11.68 22.34
CA PRO A 369 25.74 11.21 22.89
C PRO A 369 26.23 9.93 22.17
N ALA A 370 27.39 10.01 21.53
CA ALA A 370 28.03 8.86 20.90
C ALA A 370 28.66 7.95 21.97
N VAL A 371 28.70 6.64 21.71
CA VAL A 371 29.58 5.74 22.48
C VAL A 371 30.95 5.81 21.83
N ALA A 372 31.98 6.15 22.60
CA ALA A 372 33.36 6.04 22.12
C ALA A 372 33.62 4.60 21.68
N ALA A 373 34.05 4.40 20.43
CA ALA A 373 34.45 3.09 19.94
C ALA A 373 35.53 2.51 20.86
N GLY A 374 35.19 1.48 21.65
CA GLY A 374 36.10 0.85 22.63
C GLY A 374 35.82 1.16 24.10
N GLY A 375 34.89 2.06 24.44
CA GLY A 375 34.44 2.24 25.81
C GLY A 375 33.38 1.19 26.17
N GLY A 376 33.63 0.33 27.16
CA GLY A 376 32.65 -0.66 27.66
C GLY A 376 31.41 -0.06 28.35
N ARG A 377 31.11 1.22 28.15
CA ARG A 377 29.91 1.88 28.67
C ARG A 377 28.78 1.69 27.65
N MET A 378 27.71 0.99 28.05
CA MET A 378 26.44 1.01 27.32
C MET A 378 26.02 2.47 27.07
N ALA A 379 25.63 2.79 25.84
CA ALA A 379 25.01 4.07 25.54
C ALA A 379 23.79 4.23 26.46
N ARG A 380 23.70 5.34 27.20
CA ARG A 380 22.46 5.63 27.91
C ARG A 380 21.41 6.01 26.86
N GLN A 381 20.33 5.24 26.77
CA GLN A 381 19.23 5.53 25.85
C GLN A 381 18.74 6.97 26.06
N VAL A 382 18.65 7.75 24.99
CA VAL A 382 18.15 9.12 25.09
C VAL A 382 16.65 9.06 25.33
N ALA A 383 16.18 9.81 26.34
CA ALA A 383 14.75 9.95 26.59
C ALA A 383 14.13 10.72 25.41
N VAL A 384 13.23 10.06 24.69
CA VAL A 384 12.51 10.65 23.55
C VAL A 384 11.09 10.98 23.98
N PRO A 385 10.56 12.17 23.63
CA PRO A 385 9.15 12.46 23.85
C PRO A 385 8.25 11.44 23.16
N ARG A 386 7.26 10.90 23.88
CA ARG A 386 6.22 10.05 23.28
C ARG A 386 5.56 10.73 22.08
N MET A 387 5.05 9.96 21.13
CA MET A 387 4.33 10.49 19.98
C MET A 387 2.99 9.78 19.87
N VAL A 388 1.90 10.56 19.87
CA VAL A 388 0.54 10.03 19.75
C VAL A 388 -0.06 10.54 18.44
N PHE A 389 -0.57 9.62 17.64
CA PHE A 389 -1.38 9.91 16.46
C PHE A 389 -2.84 9.90 16.84
N HIS A 390 -3.53 11.02 16.60
CA HIS A 390 -4.94 11.18 16.93
C HIS A 390 -5.78 10.97 15.68
N PHE A 391 -6.80 10.14 15.80
CA PHE A 391 -7.82 9.89 14.80
C PHE A 391 -9.19 10.25 15.36
N GLN A 392 -10.21 10.26 14.52
CA GLN A 392 -11.58 10.31 14.99
C GLN A 392 -11.91 8.98 15.67
N GLY A 393 -12.10 9.01 16.99
CA GLY A 393 -12.49 7.84 17.79
C GLY A 393 -11.34 6.94 18.24
N ALA A 394 -10.09 7.30 17.90
CA ALA A 394 -8.92 6.50 18.22
C ALA A 394 -7.69 7.36 18.53
N ASP A 395 -6.91 6.92 19.52
CA ASP A 395 -5.61 7.49 19.86
C ASP A 395 -4.55 6.40 19.84
N LEU A 396 -3.53 6.58 19.00
CA LEU A 396 -2.45 5.62 18.83
C LEU A 396 -1.17 6.15 19.49
N ASP A 397 -0.89 5.70 20.72
CA ASP A 397 0.37 5.99 21.41
C ASP A 397 1.47 5.09 20.84
N LEU A 398 2.39 5.69 20.06
CA LEU A 398 3.34 4.94 19.27
C LEU A 398 4.47 4.39 20.16
N PRO A 399 4.81 3.10 20.04
CA PRO A 399 6.03 2.55 20.63
C PRO A 399 7.26 3.31 20.12
N ARG A 400 8.28 3.46 20.96
CA ARG A 400 9.46 4.26 20.61
C ARG A 400 10.15 3.75 19.34
N GLU A 401 10.29 2.43 19.23
CA GLU A 401 10.89 1.70 18.12
C GLU A 401 10.21 1.96 16.77
N ASN A 402 8.94 2.37 16.79
CA ASN A 402 8.14 2.61 15.60
C ASN A 402 8.40 3.98 14.94
N TYR A 403 9.06 4.92 15.65
CA TYR A 403 9.38 6.25 15.10
C TYR A 403 10.77 6.78 15.46
N VAL A 404 11.59 6.02 16.19
CA VAL A 404 12.94 6.43 16.61
C VAL A 404 14.00 5.44 16.15
N LEU A 405 15.04 5.94 15.50
CA LEU A 405 16.28 5.22 15.22
C LEU A 405 17.46 5.89 15.93
N GLU A 406 18.17 5.16 16.78
CA GLU A 406 19.44 5.60 17.36
C GLU A 406 20.64 4.96 16.66
N ASP A 407 21.58 5.79 16.22
CA ASP A 407 22.91 5.38 15.76
C ASP A 407 23.95 5.85 16.77
N HIS A 408 24.28 4.99 17.73
CA HIS A 408 25.28 5.29 18.76
C HIS A 408 26.71 5.42 18.20
N ARG A 409 27.00 4.88 17.01
CA ARG A 409 28.34 4.98 16.39
C ARG A 409 28.56 6.38 15.79
N ARG A 410 27.51 6.95 15.18
CA ARG A 410 27.53 8.33 14.67
C ARG A 410 27.14 9.37 15.72
N GLY A 411 26.55 8.93 16.83
CA GLY A 411 25.95 9.83 17.82
C GLY A 411 24.72 10.53 17.25
N HIS A 412 23.85 9.79 16.54
CA HIS A 412 22.63 10.34 15.96
C HIS A 412 21.39 9.71 16.58
N LEU A 413 20.33 10.51 16.73
CA LEU A 413 18.98 10.08 17.05
C LEU A 413 18.03 10.64 15.99
N CYS A 414 17.40 9.77 15.21
CA CYS A 414 16.55 10.16 14.10
C CYS A 414 15.09 9.83 14.40
N VAL A 415 14.22 10.78 14.08
CA VAL A 415 12.76 10.60 14.07
C VAL A 415 12.35 10.20 12.66
N LEU A 416 11.70 9.05 12.53
CA LEU A 416 11.36 8.38 11.25
C LEU A 416 10.12 8.99 10.59
N LEU A 417 10.21 10.28 10.30
CA LEU A 417 9.20 11.07 9.59
C LEU A 417 9.81 11.70 8.34
N GLY A 418 8.99 11.93 7.31
CA GLY A 418 9.41 12.54 6.06
C GLY A 418 8.43 13.60 5.55
N ASP A 419 8.87 14.36 4.55
CA ASP A 419 8.02 15.27 3.77
C ASP A 419 7.25 14.47 2.73
N SER A 420 5.95 14.69 2.63
CA SER A 420 5.11 14.07 1.60
C SER A 420 5.32 14.67 0.21
N GLY A 421 5.85 15.90 0.12
CA GLY A 421 5.99 16.62 -1.14
C GLY A 421 4.67 17.11 -1.74
N ASP A 422 3.59 17.09 -0.96
CA ASP A 422 2.25 17.57 -1.31
C ASP A 422 1.45 17.98 -0.05
N ASP A 423 0.15 18.25 -0.24
CA ASP A 423 -0.78 18.57 0.84
C ASP A 423 -1.34 17.32 1.57
N GLY A 424 -1.04 16.11 1.11
CA GLY A 424 -1.51 14.87 1.70
C GLY A 424 -0.53 14.30 2.74
N ALA A 425 -1.01 13.38 3.57
CA ALA A 425 -0.16 12.63 4.50
C ALA A 425 -0.29 11.12 4.27
N THR A 426 0.76 10.39 4.65
CA THR A 426 0.81 8.92 4.55
C THR A 426 1.31 8.35 5.86
N ILE A 427 0.51 7.50 6.50
CA ILE A 427 0.92 6.70 7.65
C ILE A 427 1.67 5.50 7.11
N GLY A 428 2.99 5.50 7.29
CA GLY A 428 3.87 4.43 6.81
C GLY A 428 3.92 3.22 7.73
N ASN A 429 4.59 2.16 7.30
CA ASN A 429 4.60 0.86 7.96
C ASN A 429 5.48 0.81 9.22
N PHE A 430 6.46 1.71 9.40
CA PHE A 430 7.24 1.75 10.64
C PHE A 430 6.35 2.02 11.84
N VAL A 431 5.39 2.94 11.69
CA VAL A 431 4.45 3.23 12.77
C VAL A 431 3.41 2.13 12.95
N GLN A 432 3.34 1.15 12.05
CA GLN A 432 2.39 0.03 12.03
C GLN A 432 2.98 -1.28 12.59
N GLN A 433 4.26 -1.29 13.00
CA GLN A 433 4.95 -2.48 13.51
C GLN A 433 4.46 -2.86 14.92
N ASP A 434 4.49 -4.16 15.23
CA ASP A 434 3.96 -4.74 16.46
C ASP A 434 2.52 -4.29 16.76
N MET A 435 1.75 -4.18 15.67
CA MET A 435 0.32 -3.90 15.72
C MET A 435 -0.43 -4.76 14.72
N ARG A 436 -1.59 -5.25 15.17
CA ARG A 436 -2.62 -5.81 14.30
C ARG A 436 -3.35 -4.65 13.66
N VAL A 437 -3.25 -4.52 12.35
CA VAL A 437 -3.98 -3.51 11.56
C VAL A 437 -5.08 -4.22 10.81
N VAL A 438 -6.34 -3.96 11.17
CA VAL A 438 -7.52 -4.64 10.60
C VAL A 438 -8.33 -3.66 9.77
N TYR A 439 -8.51 -4.01 8.50
CA TYR A 439 -9.38 -3.32 7.57
C TYR A 439 -10.73 -4.04 7.58
N ASP A 440 -11.76 -3.38 8.11
CA ASP A 440 -13.15 -3.85 8.05
C ASP A 440 -13.90 -3.00 7.03
N LEU A 441 -14.05 -3.54 5.81
CA LEU A 441 -14.64 -2.84 4.67
C LEU A 441 -16.17 -2.91 4.66
N GLU A 442 -16.77 -3.80 5.47
CA GLU A 442 -18.21 -3.80 5.69
C GLU A 442 -18.62 -2.65 6.62
N ARG A 443 -17.79 -2.39 7.64
CA ARG A 443 -18.02 -1.30 8.59
C ARG A 443 -17.36 0.01 8.18
N GLU A 444 -16.54 0.00 7.12
CA GLU A 444 -15.68 1.12 6.71
C GLU A 444 -14.84 1.63 7.90
N THR A 445 -14.18 0.72 8.60
CA THR A 445 -13.33 1.04 9.76
C THR A 445 -11.96 0.40 9.69
N LEU A 446 -10.99 1.10 10.24
CA LEU A 446 -9.63 0.63 10.46
C LEU A 446 -9.40 0.50 11.97
N SER A 447 -8.96 -0.66 12.41
CA SER A 447 -8.63 -0.93 13.81
C SER A 447 -7.15 -1.22 14.01
N PHE A 448 -6.60 -0.71 15.11
CA PHE A 448 -5.23 -0.94 15.55
C PHE A 448 -5.25 -1.57 16.93
N ALA A 449 -4.46 -2.62 17.14
CA ALA A 449 -4.19 -3.16 18.47
C ALA A 449 -2.70 -3.48 18.61
N PRO A 450 -2.01 -3.00 19.67
CA PRO A 450 -0.63 -3.38 19.93
C PRO A 450 -0.57 -4.86 20.29
N VAL A 451 0.24 -5.62 19.58
CA VAL A 451 0.40 -7.08 19.73
C VAL A 451 1.87 -7.44 19.48
N GLU A 452 2.33 -8.55 20.03
CA GLU A 452 3.61 -9.12 19.58
C GLU A 452 3.38 -9.86 18.26
N CYS A 453 3.64 -9.19 17.14
CA CYS A 453 3.98 -9.86 15.90
C CYS A 453 5.38 -10.49 16.13
#